data_AF-A0A956NH63-F1
#
_entry.id   AF-A0A956NH63-F1
#
_cell.length_a   1.000
_cell.length_b   1.000
_cell.length_c   1.000
_cell.angle_alpha   90.00
_cell.angle_beta   90.00
_cell.angle_gamma   90.00
#
_symmetry.space_group_name_H-M   'P 1'
#
loop_
_entity.id
_entity.type
_entity.pdbx_description
1 polymer ?
#
loop_
_entity_poly.entity_id
_entity_poly.type
_entity_poly.pdbx_seq_one_letter_code
_entity_poly.pdbx_strand_id
1 'polypeptide(L)'
;MSSPGPLGSRPTQILLAAAIAAAAIGFFVGIDDGVPRSEIENAFEPRPSSRQSEEGEDASAAVTYEQLGALGPAALGGNRYTVADLGVPEVDLSKEVAIDASAKPATLADRALRRAYDGAPPTIPHDVDQMTAGSCVACHATALRVGENSAPLIPHAYYANCQQCHVVESSLFDSRPLATSRFVGLPAPKEGARAWKGAPPTIPHATWMRENCRACHGPTGSLGLRTSHPGRANCLQCHARSASMDPYEPTIAALLYKPPAALLQAVGPPRTEESHSNDVGDGATGTSQ
;
A
#
# COMPACT_ATOMS: atom_id res chain seq x y z
N MET A 1 -18.47 -62.62 -8.09
CA MET A 1 -18.49 -62.06 -6.72
C MET A 1 -18.84 -60.57 -6.87
N SER A 2 -20.12 -60.23 -6.81
CA SER A 2 -20.57 -58.84 -6.86
C SER A 2 -21.58 -58.64 -5.74
N SER A 3 -21.14 -58.09 -4.62
CA SER A 3 -22.02 -57.69 -3.53
C SER A 3 -22.77 -56.42 -3.94
N PRO A 4 -24.12 -56.40 -3.88
CA PRO A 4 -24.85 -55.15 -3.95
C PRO A 4 -24.64 -54.40 -2.62
N GLY A 5 -24.02 -53.24 -2.68
CA GLY A 5 -23.88 -52.35 -1.53
C GLY A 5 -25.25 -51.87 -1.02
N PRO A 6 -25.37 -51.53 0.28
CA PRO A 6 -26.64 -51.17 0.87
C PRO A 6 -27.14 -49.86 0.25
N LEU A 7 -28.17 -49.96 -0.58
CA LEU A 7 -29.01 -48.85 -0.97
C LEU A 7 -29.68 -48.33 0.30
N GLY A 8 -29.12 -47.25 0.87
CA GLY A 8 -29.74 -46.52 1.97
C GLY A 8 -31.22 -46.29 1.64
N SER A 9 -32.08 -46.58 2.59
CA SER A 9 -33.52 -46.52 2.38
C SER A 9 -33.91 -45.13 1.85
N ARG A 10 -34.80 -45.10 0.85
CA ARG A 10 -35.35 -43.86 0.26
C ARG A 10 -35.65 -42.74 1.28
N PRO A 11 -36.20 -43.00 2.49
CA PRO A 11 -36.38 -41.93 3.48
C PRO A 11 -35.08 -41.27 3.95
N THR A 12 -33.98 -42.01 4.08
CA THR A 12 -32.68 -41.45 4.50
C THR A 12 -32.10 -40.52 3.44
N GLN A 13 -32.27 -40.85 2.15
CA GLN A 13 -31.84 -39.99 1.05
C GLN A 13 -32.66 -38.69 0.98
N ILE A 14 -33.98 -38.77 1.22
CA ILE A 14 -34.87 -37.59 1.25
C ILE A 14 -34.51 -36.66 2.41
N LEU A 15 -34.26 -37.21 3.60
CA LEU A 15 -33.84 -36.41 4.77
C LEU A 15 -32.50 -35.72 4.55
N LEU A 16 -31.53 -36.43 3.95
CA LEU A 16 -30.24 -35.84 3.63
C LEU A 16 -30.36 -34.70 2.60
N ALA A 17 -31.17 -34.90 1.54
CA ALA A 17 -31.41 -33.87 0.54
C ALA A 17 -32.10 -32.63 1.15
N ALA A 18 -33.08 -32.83 2.02
CA ALA A 18 -33.75 -31.74 2.73
C ALA A 18 -32.81 -30.96 3.65
N ALA A 19 -31.90 -31.65 4.36
CA ALA A 19 -30.91 -31.02 5.22
C ALA A 19 -29.90 -30.17 4.41
N ILE A 20 -29.42 -30.67 3.26
CA ILE A 20 -28.54 -29.92 2.37
C ILE A 20 -29.26 -28.70 1.81
N ALA A 21 -30.52 -28.83 1.38
CA ALA A 21 -31.32 -27.71 0.89
C ALA A 21 -31.53 -26.64 1.97
N ALA A 22 -31.87 -27.03 3.19
CA ALA A 22 -32.01 -26.11 4.32
C ALA A 22 -30.69 -25.39 4.65
N ALA A 23 -29.57 -26.11 4.65
CA ALA A 23 -28.25 -25.53 4.87
C ALA A 23 -27.87 -24.53 3.75
N ALA A 24 -28.15 -24.85 2.49
CA ALA A 24 -27.90 -23.95 1.37
C ALA A 24 -28.76 -22.69 1.46
N ILE A 25 -30.07 -22.83 1.74
CA ILE A 25 -30.96 -21.68 1.95
C ILE A 25 -30.48 -20.81 3.12
N GLY A 26 -30.13 -21.42 4.25
CA GLY A 26 -29.60 -20.69 5.40
C GLY A 26 -28.29 -19.96 5.10
N PHE A 27 -27.40 -20.55 4.29
CA PHE A 27 -26.17 -19.91 3.84
C PHE A 27 -26.45 -18.67 2.98
N PHE A 28 -27.37 -18.76 2.02
CA PHE A 28 -27.71 -17.61 1.16
C PHE A 28 -28.50 -16.52 1.91
N VAL A 29 -29.44 -16.88 2.77
CA VAL A 29 -30.16 -15.92 3.62
C VAL A 29 -29.21 -15.23 4.60
N GLY A 30 -28.29 -15.97 5.22
CA GLY A 30 -27.31 -15.39 6.16
C GLY A 30 -26.26 -14.50 5.50
N ILE A 31 -26.03 -14.64 4.19
CA ILE A 31 -25.19 -13.71 3.41
C ILE A 31 -25.96 -12.44 3.01
N ASP A 32 -27.28 -12.53 2.84
CA ASP A 32 -28.13 -11.42 2.41
C ASP A 32 -28.54 -10.48 3.58
N ASP A 33 -28.46 -10.94 4.84
CA ASP A 33 -28.60 -10.10 6.05
C ASP A 33 -27.43 -9.11 6.25
N GLY A 34 -26.66 -8.83 5.19
CA GLY A 34 -25.63 -7.82 5.11
C GLY A 34 -26.19 -6.40 5.17
N VAL A 35 -25.96 -5.75 6.32
CA VAL A 35 -26.09 -4.32 6.61
C VAL A 35 -27.53 -3.87 6.88
N PRO A 36 -27.88 -3.45 8.12
CA PRO A 36 -29.09 -2.69 8.35
C PRO A 36 -29.05 -1.46 7.43
N ARG A 37 -29.95 -1.38 6.45
CA ARG A 37 -30.24 -0.12 5.78
C ARG A 37 -30.69 0.83 6.87
N SER A 38 -29.82 1.76 7.25
CA SER A 38 -30.19 2.80 8.18
C SER A 38 -31.37 3.55 7.55
N GLU A 39 -32.38 3.89 8.36
CA GLU A 39 -33.58 4.65 7.96
C GLU A 39 -33.28 6.06 7.41
N ILE A 40 -32.02 6.37 7.09
CA ILE A 40 -31.53 7.63 6.55
C ILE A 40 -31.79 7.73 5.02
N GLU A 41 -32.20 6.66 4.34
CA GLU A 41 -32.52 6.73 2.89
C GLU A 41 -33.74 7.59 2.56
N ASN A 42 -34.62 7.93 3.52
CA ASN A 42 -35.79 8.76 3.28
C ASN A 42 -35.69 10.20 3.82
N ALA A 43 -34.55 10.62 4.38
CA ALA A 43 -34.39 11.96 4.96
C ALA A 43 -33.61 12.94 4.07
N PHE A 44 -33.20 12.53 2.87
CA PHE A 44 -32.53 13.42 1.93
C PHE A 44 -33.57 14.09 1.03
N GLU A 45 -34.20 15.15 1.52
CA GLU A 45 -34.79 16.12 0.59
C GLU A 45 -33.66 16.65 -0.29
N PRO A 46 -33.74 16.54 -1.63
CA PRO A 46 -32.75 17.13 -2.50
C PRO A 46 -32.76 18.64 -2.27
N ARG A 47 -31.75 19.16 -1.57
CA ARG A 47 -31.51 20.59 -1.53
C ARG A 47 -31.33 21.06 -2.97
N PRO A 48 -32.13 22.03 -3.47
CA PRO A 48 -31.85 22.64 -4.75
C PRO A 48 -30.42 23.16 -4.71
N SER A 49 -29.59 22.68 -5.63
CA SER A 49 -28.19 23.08 -5.73
C SER A 49 -28.14 24.57 -5.99
N SER A 50 -27.85 25.36 -4.96
CA SER A 50 -27.62 26.80 -5.11
C SER A 50 -26.20 27.11 -5.59
N ARG A 51 -25.43 26.12 -6.06
CA ARG A 51 -24.29 26.39 -6.93
C ARG A 51 -24.83 26.64 -8.33
N GLN A 52 -25.04 27.92 -8.62
CA GLN A 52 -24.76 28.41 -9.97
C GLN A 52 -23.29 28.08 -10.22
N SER A 53 -23.05 27.02 -10.98
CA SER A 53 -21.76 26.74 -11.59
C SER A 53 -21.42 27.96 -12.42
N GLU A 54 -20.30 28.62 -12.11
CA GLU A 54 -19.71 29.54 -13.08
C GLU A 54 -19.45 28.74 -14.36
N GLU A 55 -19.97 29.24 -15.46
CA GLU A 55 -19.89 28.64 -16.80
C GLU A 55 -18.42 28.43 -17.19
N GLY A 56 -17.96 27.19 -17.09
CA GLY A 56 -16.63 26.76 -17.51
C GLY A 56 -16.56 25.25 -17.66
N GLU A 57 -16.52 24.81 -18.92
CA GLU A 57 -16.28 23.44 -19.43
C GLU A 57 -17.44 22.42 -19.35
N ASP A 58 -18.25 22.44 -20.43
CA ASP A 58 -18.82 21.31 -21.18
C ASP A 58 -19.16 20.01 -20.41
N ALA A 59 -19.96 20.12 -19.35
CA ALA A 59 -20.62 18.96 -18.77
C ALA A 59 -21.73 18.49 -19.71
N SER A 60 -21.45 17.46 -20.52
CA SER A 60 -22.43 16.85 -21.42
C SER A 60 -23.69 16.43 -20.66
N ALA A 61 -24.87 16.76 -21.20
CA ALA A 61 -26.16 16.40 -20.61
C ALA A 61 -26.25 14.88 -20.35
N ALA A 62 -26.77 14.51 -19.18
CA ALA A 62 -26.96 13.11 -18.82
C ALA A 62 -27.88 12.42 -19.85
N VAL A 63 -27.39 11.33 -20.44
CA VAL A 63 -28.11 10.56 -21.46
C VAL A 63 -29.05 9.54 -20.83
N THR A 64 -30.20 9.31 -21.47
CA THR A 64 -31.19 8.33 -21.01
C THR A 64 -30.77 6.90 -21.36
N TYR A 65 -31.33 5.91 -20.65
CA TYR A 65 -31.07 4.48 -20.92
C TYR A 65 -31.40 4.05 -22.37
N GLU A 66 -32.39 4.68 -22.98
CA GLU A 66 -32.74 4.45 -24.39
C GLU A 66 -31.66 5.00 -25.34
N GLN A 67 -31.09 6.15 -25.00
CA GLN A 67 -30.01 6.79 -25.76
C GLN A 67 -28.68 6.03 -25.62
N LEU A 68 -28.42 5.37 -24.48
CA LEU A 68 -27.23 4.54 -24.25
C LEU A 68 -27.03 3.45 -25.31
N GLY A 69 -28.10 2.83 -25.80
CA GLY A 69 -28.03 1.83 -26.87
C GLY A 69 -27.63 2.40 -28.23
N ALA A 70 -27.95 3.67 -28.49
CA ALA A 70 -27.68 4.35 -29.75
C ALA A 70 -26.31 5.07 -29.79
N LEU A 71 -25.76 5.41 -28.62
CA LEU A 71 -24.53 6.18 -28.48
C LEU A 71 -23.27 5.40 -28.89
N GLY A 72 -23.34 4.07 -28.94
CA GLY A 72 -22.20 3.22 -29.25
C GLY A 72 -21.05 3.37 -28.24
N PRO A 73 -19.99 2.55 -28.33
CA PRO A 73 -18.92 2.55 -27.33
C PRO A 73 -18.18 3.89 -27.23
N ALA A 74 -18.08 4.62 -28.34
CA ALA A 74 -17.31 5.85 -28.43
C ALA A 74 -17.96 7.05 -27.72
N ALA A 75 -19.29 7.15 -27.69
CA ALA A 75 -19.96 8.28 -27.03
C ALA A 75 -20.18 8.06 -25.52
N LEU A 76 -19.93 6.86 -25.01
CA LEU A 76 -19.82 6.56 -23.57
C LEU A 76 -18.40 6.84 -23.03
N GLY A 77 -17.63 7.67 -23.73
CA GLY A 77 -16.24 7.98 -23.40
C GLY A 77 -15.21 7.03 -24.02
N GLY A 78 -15.65 5.96 -24.69
CA GLY A 78 -14.77 4.94 -25.27
C GLY A 78 -14.02 4.16 -24.19
N ASN A 79 -13.81 2.87 -24.38
CA ASN A 79 -12.63 2.26 -23.77
C ASN A 79 -11.41 2.92 -24.43
N ARG A 80 -10.95 4.05 -23.86
CA ARG A 80 -9.75 4.79 -24.30
C ARG A 80 -8.49 3.91 -24.31
N TYR A 81 -8.58 2.77 -23.63
CA TYR A 81 -7.58 1.73 -23.54
C TYR A 81 -8.22 0.39 -23.92
N THR A 82 -7.57 -0.32 -24.83
CA THR A 82 -7.86 -1.71 -25.16
C THR A 82 -7.13 -2.64 -24.19
N VAL A 83 -7.47 -3.93 -24.19
CA VAL A 83 -6.71 -4.93 -23.41
C VAL A 83 -5.23 -4.95 -23.80
N ALA A 84 -4.88 -4.57 -25.04
CA ALA A 84 -3.50 -4.47 -25.47
C ALA A 84 -2.73 -3.29 -24.83
N ASP A 85 -3.46 -2.26 -24.38
CA ASP A 85 -2.88 -1.11 -23.67
C ASP A 85 -2.73 -1.37 -22.16
N LEU A 86 -3.29 -2.49 -21.68
CA LEU A 86 -3.18 -2.96 -20.30
C LEU A 86 -2.01 -3.93 -20.17
N GLY A 87 -1.09 -3.63 -19.27
CA GLY A 87 0.02 -4.54 -19.05
C GLY A 87 0.88 -4.19 -17.86
N VAL A 88 1.62 -5.19 -17.41
CA VAL A 88 2.81 -5.01 -16.58
C VAL A 88 3.98 -4.99 -17.55
N PRO A 89 4.84 -3.96 -17.54
CA PRO A 89 5.99 -3.92 -18.45
C PRO A 89 6.82 -5.21 -18.28
N GLU A 90 7.08 -5.89 -19.39
CA GLU A 90 7.97 -7.05 -19.39
C GLU A 90 9.38 -6.56 -19.09
N VAL A 91 9.93 -7.01 -17.97
CA VAL A 91 11.27 -6.60 -17.53
C VAL A 91 12.18 -7.82 -17.49
N ASP A 92 13.25 -7.74 -18.28
CA ASP A 92 14.36 -8.68 -18.19
C ASP A 92 15.07 -8.50 -16.83
N LEU A 93 14.79 -9.41 -15.90
CA LEU A 93 15.33 -9.39 -14.55
C LEU A 93 16.83 -9.72 -14.47
N SER A 94 17.42 -10.17 -15.58
CA SER A 94 18.85 -10.50 -15.67
C SER A 94 19.72 -9.29 -16.05
N LYS A 95 19.11 -8.24 -16.61
CA LYS A 95 19.83 -7.02 -16.97
C LYS A 95 20.15 -6.19 -15.74
N GLU A 96 21.36 -5.65 -15.73
CA GLU A 96 21.79 -4.70 -14.72
C GLU A 96 20.94 -3.43 -14.80
N VAL A 97 20.40 -3.02 -13.64
CA VAL A 97 19.56 -1.84 -13.54
C VAL A 97 20.42 -0.67 -13.07
N ALA A 98 20.57 0.33 -13.94
CA ALA A 98 21.16 1.60 -13.56
C ALA A 98 20.28 2.28 -12.50
N ILE A 99 20.84 2.53 -11.32
CA ILE A 99 20.17 3.25 -10.25
C ILE A 99 20.53 4.72 -10.37
N ASP A 100 19.53 5.54 -10.69
CA ASP A 100 19.66 6.98 -10.59
C ASP A 100 19.45 7.42 -9.14
N ALA A 101 20.57 7.59 -8.43
CA ALA A 101 20.54 8.10 -7.06
C ALA A 101 19.96 9.51 -6.97
N SER A 102 20.00 10.30 -8.05
CA SER A 102 19.47 11.67 -8.09
C SER A 102 17.93 11.72 -8.13
N ALA A 103 17.27 10.64 -8.57
CA ALA A 103 15.80 10.53 -8.56
C ALA A 103 15.22 10.24 -7.17
N LYS A 104 16.06 9.83 -6.20
CA LYS A 104 15.60 9.41 -4.86
C LYS A 104 14.94 10.53 -4.06
N PRO A 105 15.50 11.75 -3.94
CA PRO A 105 14.86 12.84 -3.19
C PRO A 105 13.46 13.17 -3.70
N ALA A 106 13.28 13.29 -5.03
CA ALA A 106 11.97 13.53 -5.65
C ALA A 106 10.99 12.40 -5.34
N THR A 107 11.44 11.14 -5.48
CA THR A 107 10.62 9.97 -5.16
C THR A 107 10.17 9.95 -3.68
N LEU A 108 11.04 10.34 -2.75
CA LEU A 108 10.69 10.41 -1.33
C LEU A 108 9.70 11.56 -1.05
N ALA A 109 9.83 12.70 -1.73
CA ALA A 109 8.89 13.81 -1.64
C ALA A 109 7.50 13.41 -2.15
N ASP A 110 7.39 12.76 -3.31
CA ASP A 110 6.12 12.28 -3.87
C ASP A 110 5.41 11.28 -2.95
N ARG A 111 6.19 10.43 -2.27
CA ARG A 111 5.63 9.48 -1.29
C ARG A 111 5.13 10.17 -0.03
N ALA A 112 5.79 11.25 0.37
CA ALA A 112 5.42 12.03 1.55
C ALA A 112 4.12 12.82 1.31
N LEU A 113 3.87 13.31 0.09
CA LEU A 113 2.62 14.02 -0.24
C LEU A 113 1.36 13.20 0.09
N ARG A 114 1.42 11.88 -0.05
CA ARG A 114 0.28 10.99 0.21
C ARG A 114 0.28 10.36 1.59
N ARG A 115 1.15 10.78 2.51
CA ARG A 115 1.32 10.15 3.84
C ARG A 115 1.51 11.17 4.94
N ALA A 116 0.89 10.92 6.09
CA ALA A 116 1.10 11.74 7.28
C ALA A 116 2.53 11.60 7.86
N TYR A 117 3.11 10.39 7.80
CA TYR A 117 4.46 10.07 8.29
C TYR A 117 4.97 8.79 7.60
N ASP A 118 6.26 8.46 7.71
CA ASP A 118 6.75 7.18 7.18
C ASP A 118 6.18 6.00 7.95
N GLY A 119 5.45 5.15 7.24
CA GLY A 119 4.70 4.04 7.82
C GLY A 119 3.19 4.23 7.70
N ALA A 120 2.72 5.48 7.58
CA ALA A 120 1.31 5.75 7.38
C ALA A 120 0.81 5.12 6.06
N PRO A 121 -0.41 4.55 6.04
CA PRO A 121 -1.09 4.18 4.82
C PRO A 121 -1.20 5.39 3.88
N PRO A 122 -0.89 5.25 2.59
CA PRO A 122 -1.08 6.35 1.64
C PRO A 122 -2.56 6.69 1.44
N THR A 123 -2.86 7.97 1.20
CA THR A 123 -4.18 8.40 0.69
C THR A 123 -4.41 7.90 -0.73
N ILE A 124 -5.68 7.76 -1.10
CA ILE A 124 -6.13 7.36 -2.44
C ILE A 124 -6.35 8.65 -3.25
N PRO A 125 -5.57 8.89 -4.33
CA PRO A 125 -5.63 10.14 -5.09
C PRO A 125 -6.68 10.13 -6.21
N HIS A 126 -7.59 9.16 -6.19
CA HIS A 126 -8.63 8.97 -7.18
C HIS A 126 -9.90 8.44 -6.51
N ASP A 127 -11.02 8.55 -7.21
CA ASP A 127 -12.28 8.00 -6.75
C ASP A 127 -12.23 6.47 -6.69
N VAL A 128 -13.03 5.90 -5.80
CA VAL A 128 -13.15 4.47 -5.58
C VAL A 128 -14.62 4.09 -5.42
N ASP A 129 -14.99 2.92 -5.93
CA ASP A 129 -16.21 2.27 -5.45
C ASP A 129 -15.92 1.66 -4.07
N GLN A 130 -16.83 1.87 -3.12
CA GLN A 130 -16.68 1.37 -1.76
C GLN A 130 -17.25 -0.04 -1.59
N MET A 131 -17.54 -0.72 -2.71
CA MET A 131 -18.39 -1.91 -2.70
C MET A 131 -17.57 -3.18 -2.48
N THR A 132 -16.36 -3.27 -3.06
CA THR A 132 -15.54 -4.47 -2.96
C THR A 132 -14.05 -4.16 -2.97
N ALA A 133 -13.23 -4.96 -2.27
CA ALA A 133 -11.77 -4.92 -2.46
C ALA A 133 -11.33 -5.41 -3.86
N GLY A 134 -12.23 -6.09 -4.59
CA GLY A 134 -12.00 -6.59 -5.95
C GLY A 134 -11.63 -5.47 -6.94
N SER A 135 -12.29 -4.32 -6.84
CA SER A 135 -12.02 -3.16 -7.70
C SER A 135 -10.62 -2.59 -7.47
N CYS A 136 -10.15 -2.58 -6.22
CA CYS A 136 -8.80 -2.12 -5.89
C CYS A 136 -7.73 -3.06 -6.47
N VAL A 137 -7.88 -4.38 -6.26
CA VAL A 137 -6.86 -5.34 -6.67
C VAL A 137 -6.80 -5.57 -8.18
N ALA A 138 -7.84 -5.21 -8.93
CA ALA A 138 -7.83 -5.25 -10.39
C ALA A 138 -6.64 -4.47 -10.98
N CYS A 139 -6.24 -3.37 -10.33
CA CYS A 139 -5.09 -2.56 -10.74
C CYS A 139 -3.87 -2.75 -9.82
N HIS A 140 -4.09 -2.81 -8.50
CA HIS A 140 -3.00 -2.75 -7.52
C HIS A 140 -2.31 -4.09 -7.26
N ALA A 141 -2.91 -5.24 -7.59
CA ALA A 141 -2.28 -6.55 -7.34
C ALA A 141 -1.07 -6.83 -8.24
N THR A 142 -1.00 -6.20 -9.41
CA THR A 142 0.03 -6.43 -10.42
C THR A 142 0.80 -5.18 -10.80
N ALA A 143 0.49 -4.03 -10.19
CA ALA A 143 0.92 -2.70 -10.65
C ALA A 143 0.55 -2.46 -12.12
N LEU A 144 -0.74 -2.59 -12.42
CA LEU A 144 -1.28 -2.37 -13.75
C LEU A 144 -0.94 -0.97 -14.24
N ARG A 145 -0.47 -0.89 -15.49
CA ARG A 145 -0.25 0.36 -16.21
C ARG A 145 -1.40 0.60 -17.19
N VAL A 146 -1.88 1.83 -17.22
CA VAL A 146 -2.93 2.33 -18.12
C VAL A 146 -2.43 3.64 -18.72
N GLY A 147 -1.94 3.59 -19.97
CA GLY A 147 -1.27 4.73 -20.60
C GLY A 147 -0.04 5.17 -19.82
N GLU A 148 -0.02 6.42 -19.35
CA GLU A 148 1.07 6.95 -18.53
C GLU A 148 0.92 6.63 -17.04
N ASN A 149 -0.30 6.32 -16.61
CA ASN A 149 -0.63 6.06 -15.22
C ASN A 149 -0.27 4.63 -14.82
N SER A 150 0.22 4.46 -13.61
CA SER A 150 0.53 3.14 -13.05
C SER A 150 -0.02 3.05 -11.64
N ALA A 151 -0.76 1.97 -11.37
CA ALA A 151 -1.12 1.65 -10.00
C ALA A 151 0.13 1.16 -9.24
N PRO A 152 0.40 1.65 -8.01
CA PRO A 152 1.43 1.06 -7.17
C PRO A 152 1.05 -0.37 -6.78
N LEU A 153 2.04 -1.27 -6.78
CA LEU A 153 1.88 -2.64 -6.30
C LEU A 153 1.58 -2.65 -4.79
N ILE A 154 0.73 -3.55 -4.33
CA ILE A 154 0.44 -3.72 -2.90
C ILE A 154 1.69 -4.22 -2.17
N PRO A 155 2.16 -3.50 -1.12
CA PRO A 155 3.37 -3.87 -0.38
C PRO A 155 3.12 -4.86 0.75
N HIS A 156 1.86 -5.17 1.07
CA HIS A 156 1.44 -6.05 2.18
C HIS A 156 0.56 -7.22 1.70
N ALA A 157 0.16 -8.09 2.62
CA ALA A 157 -0.79 -9.17 2.34
C ALA A 157 -2.15 -8.62 1.87
N TYR A 158 -2.95 -9.45 1.21
CA TYR A 158 -4.30 -9.06 0.83
C TYR A 158 -5.20 -8.86 2.04
N TYR A 159 -6.01 -7.79 2.02
CA TYR A 159 -7.05 -7.50 3.01
C TYR A 159 -8.38 -7.24 2.30
N ALA A 160 -9.48 -7.67 2.91
CA ALA A 160 -10.83 -7.54 2.33
C ALA A 160 -11.40 -6.12 2.40
N ASN A 161 -10.80 -5.21 3.18
CA ASN A 161 -11.23 -3.82 3.30
C ASN A 161 -10.01 -2.89 3.29
N CYS A 162 -9.68 -2.34 2.11
CA CYS A 162 -8.54 -1.44 1.94
C CYS A 162 -8.77 -0.08 2.64
N GLN A 163 -10.02 0.34 2.76
CA GLN A 163 -10.38 1.68 3.24
C GLN A 163 -10.45 1.81 4.75
N GLN A 164 -10.30 0.70 5.46
CA GLN A 164 -10.00 0.74 6.89
C GLN A 164 -8.71 1.52 7.17
N CYS A 165 -7.78 1.57 6.20
CA CYS A 165 -6.50 2.25 6.32
C CYS A 165 -6.29 3.34 5.26
N HIS A 166 -6.74 3.12 4.02
CA HIS A 166 -6.55 4.05 2.91
C HIS A 166 -7.76 4.95 2.72
N VAL A 167 -7.57 6.26 2.86
CA VAL A 167 -8.65 7.26 2.74
C VAL A 167 -8.51 8.04 1.44
N VAL A 168 -9.63 8.33 0.78
CA VAL A 168 -9.67 9.16 -0.44
C VAL A 168 -9.29 10.60 -0.10
N GLU A 169 -8.42 11.21 -0.91
CA GLU A 169 -7.92 12.56 -0.70
C GLU A 169 -9.01 13.63 -0.90
N SER A 170 -9.91 13.42 -1.87
CA SER A 170 -11.06 14.29 -2.14
C SER A 170 -12.33 13.74 -1.51
N SER A 171 -12.92 14.48 -0.57
CA SER A 171 -14.31 14.24 -0.16
C SER A 171 -15.23 15.20 -0.92
N LEU A 172 -16.45 14.76 -1.25
CA LEU A 172 -17.48 15.59 -1.90
C LEU A 172 -17.92 16.81 -1.08
N PHE A 173 -17.41 16.96 0.13
CA PHE A 173 -17.70 18.04 1.06
C PHE A 173 -16.51 18.99 1.11
N ASP A 174 -16.78 20.30 1.15
CA ASP A 174 -15.78 21.34 1.39
C ASP A 174 -15.18 21.12 2.79
N SER A 175 -14.15 20.28 2.85
CA SER A 175 -13.59 19.72 4.07
C SER A 175 -12.47 20.63 4.54
N ARG A 176 -12.83 21.89 4.78
CA ARG A 176 -11.94 22.82 5.47
C ARG A 176 -11.64 22.26 6.86
N PRO A 177 -10.36 22.10 7.23
CA PRO A 177 -10.01 21.67 8.57
C PRO A 177 -10.65 22.60 9.59
N LEU A 178 -11.36 22.06 10.59
CA LEU A 178 -11.93 22.85 11.68
C LEU A 178 -10.84 23.55 12.52
N ALA A 179 -9.62 23.03 12.46
CA ALA A 179 -8.42 23.63 13.04
C ALA A 179 -7.17 23.21 12.24
N THR A 180 -6.13 24.03 12.32
CA THR A 180 -4.81 23.68 11.78
C THR A 180 -4.16 22.59 12.63
N SER A 181 -3.62 21.56 12.00
CA SER A 181 -2.79 20.56 12.70
C SER A 181 -1.37 21.09 12.92
N ARG A 182 -0.79 20.79 14.09
CA ARG A 182 0.65 20.97 14.39
C ARG A 182 1.43 19.66 14.32
N PHE A 183 0.80 18.58 13.84
CA PHE A 183 1.43 17.29 13.71
C PHE A 183 2.59 17.36 12.71
N VAL A 184 3.76 16.86 13.11
CA VAL A 184 4.92 16.69 12.24
C VAL A 184 5.23 15.20 12.20
N GLY A 185 5.09 14.60 11.02
CA GLY A 185 5.34 13.19 10.81
C GLY A 185 6.83 12.85 10.80
N LEU A 186 7.16 11.59 11.11
CA LEU A 186 8.49 11.05 10.89
C LEU A 186 8.83 11.05 9.40
N PRO A 187 9.98 11.59 8.98
CA PRO A 187 10.38 11.59 7.58
C PRO A 187 10.80 10.18 7.14
N ALA A 188 10.68 9.92 5.84
CA ALA A 188 11.16 8.67 5.26
C ALA A 188 12.69 8.54 5.41
N PRO A 189 13.20 7.35 5.76
CA PRO A 189 14.63 7.12 5.87
C PRO A 189 15.32 7.27 4.51
N LYS A 190 16.49 7.91 4.52
CA LYS A 190 17.29 8.11 3.31
C LYS A 190 18.12 6.90 2.94
N GLU A 191 18.66 6.16 3.91
CA GLU A 191 19.47 4.97 3.66
C GLU A 191 19.57 4.08 4.90
N GLY A 192 19.93 2.81 4.70
CA GLY A 192 20.23 1.88 5.77
C GLY A 192 21.71 1.80 6.05
N ALA A 193 22.04 1.54 7.32
CA ALA A 193 23.40 1.34 7.76
C ALA A 193 24.04 0.12 7.07
N ARG A 194 25.37 0.12 6.97
CA ARG A 194 26.15 -1.00 6.44
C ARG A 194 27.17 -1.42 7.48
N ALA A 195 27.41 -2.72 7.59
CA ALA A 195 28.43 -3.24 8.49
C ALA A 195 29.85 -2.89 8.02
N TRP A 196 30.08 -2.82 6.70
CA TRP A 196 31.34 -2.37 6.08
C TRP A 196 31.10 -1.85 4.65
N LYS A 197 32.13 -1.25 4.04
CA LYS A 197 32.06 -0.76 2.65
C LYS A 197 31.73 -1.90 1.69
N GLY A 198 30.63 -1.78 0.95
CA GLY A 198 30.16 -2.80 0.00
C GLY A 198 29.23 -3.86 0.62
N ALA A 199 29.11 -3.96 1.95
CA ALA A 199 28.10 -4.81 2.59
C ALA A 199 26.68 -4.36 2.19
N PRO A 200 25.71 -5.25 1.99
CA PRO A 200 24.31 -4.86 1.76
C PRO A 200 23.81 -3.91 2.87
N PRO A 201 23.04 -2.86 2.52
CA PRO A 201 22.45 -1.99 3.52
C PRO A 201 21.36 -2.72 4.30
N THR A 202 21.19 -2.39 5.56
CA THR A 202 20.01 -2.79 6.33
C THR A 202 18.74 -2.15 5.74
N ILE A 203 17.58 -2.71 6.04
CA ILE A 203 16.28 -2.14 5.69
C ILE A 203 16.01 -0.99 6.69
N PRO A 204 15.93 0.27 6.24
CA PRO A 204 15.89 1.40 7.16
C PRO A 204 14.48 1.80 7.61
N HIS A 205 13.45 1.05 7.21
CA HIS A 205 12.05 1.27 7.56
C HIS A 205 11.44 -0.02 8.13
N ALA A 206 10.29 0.09 8.78
CA ALA A 206 9.52 -1.07 9.21
C ALA A 206 9.13 -1.96 8.00
N THR A 207 9.19 -3.26 8.18
CA THR A 207 8.80 -4.25 7.15
C THR A 207 7.37 -4.72 7.33
N TRP A 208 6.75 -4.50 8.49
CA TRP A 208 5.32 -4.71 8.67
C TRP A 208 4.52 -3.80 7.72
N MET A 209 3.54 -4.39 7.02
CA MET A 209 2.80 -3.78 5.92
C MET A 209 3.67 -3.39 4.70
N ARG A 210 4.90 -3.92 4.63
CA ARG A 210 5.88 -3.72 3.54
C ARG A 210 6.65 -4.99 3.22
N GLU A 211 6.02 -6.14 3.38
CA GLU A 211 6.60 -7.47 3.20
C GLU A 211 6.93 -7.76 1.73
N ASN A 212 6.17 -7.19 0.79
CA ASN A 212 6.46 -7.25 -0.64
C ASN A 212 7.45 -6.15 -1.04
N CYS A 213 8.74 -6.41 -0.83
CA CYS A 213 9.82 -5.47 -1.14
C CYS A 213 9.79 -4.97 -2.59
N ARG A 214 9.32 -5.80 -3.54
CA ARG A 214 9.25 -5.47 -4.97
C ARG A 214 8.24 -4.37 -5.27
N ALA A 215 7.30 -4.07 -4.37
CA ALA A 215 6.35 -2.99 -4.57
C ALA A 215 7.01 -1.60 -4.66
N CYS A 216 8.14 -1.41 -3.96
CA CYS A 216 8.92 -0.18 -4.02
C CYS A 216 10.27 -0.39 -4.71
N HIS A 217 10.91 -1.54 -4.49
CA HIS A 217 12.25 -1.82 -4.99
C HIS A 217 12.26 -2.61 -6.31
N GLY A 218 11.11 -3.10 -6.79
CA GLY A 218 11.02 -3.89 -8.02
C GLY A 218 10.94 -3.03 -9.29
N PRO A 219 10.84 -3.69 -10.47
CA PRO A 219 10.82 -2.98 -11.74
C PRO A 219 9.62 -2.06 -11.95
N THR A 220 8.48 -2.34 -11.30
CA THR A 220 7.28 -1.49 -11.32
C THR A 220 7.31 -0.42 -10.22
N GLY A 221 8.28 -0.48 -9.31
CA GLY A 221 8.49 0.53 -8.28
C GLY A 221 9.02 1.85 -8.84
N SER A 222 8.94 2.90 -8.03
CA SER A 222 9.43 4.24 -8.36
C SER A 222 10.94 4.24 -8.62
N LEU A 223 11.39 4.96 -9.65
CA LEU A 223 12.78 4.96 -10.14
C LEU A 223 13.81 5.18 -9.01
N GLY A 224 13.59 6.17 -8.13
CA GLY A 224 14.52 6.49 -7.05
C GLY A 224 14.60 5.47 -5.91
N LEU A 225 13.76 4.42 -5.93
CA LEU A 225 13.74 3.36 -4.93
C LEU A 225 14.06 1.97 -5.49
N ARG A 226 14.28 1.81 -6.80
CA ARG A 226 14.53 0.48 -7.38
C ARG A 226 15.81 -0.16 -6.81
N THR A 227 15.81 -1.48 -6.72
CA THR A 227 17.04 -2.24 -6.45
C THR A 227 17.86 -2.37 -7.73
N SER A 228 19.19 -2.40 -7.60
CA SER A 228 20.09 -2.71 -8.71
C SER A 228 20.03 -4.17 -9.16
N HIS A 229 19.38 -5.04 -8.37
CA HIS A 229 19.33 -6.48 -8.61
C HIS A 229 17.90 -7.03 -8.49
N PRO A 230 16.99 -6.67 -9.42
CA PRO A 230 15.57 -7.03 -9.35
C PRO A 230 15.30 -8.54 -9.50
N GLY A 231 16.28 -9.30 -10.03
CA GLY A 231 16.20 -10.76 -10.13
C GLY A 231 16.42 -11.52 -8.83
N ARG A 232 16.74 -10.86 -7.71
CA ARG A 232 16.88 -11.53 -6.41
C ARG A 232 15.50 -11.85 -5.82
N ALA A 233 15.25 -13.13 -5.59
CA ALA A 233 13.97 -13.61 -5.07
C ALA A 233 13.77 -13.36 -3.56
N ASN A 234 14.85 -13.39 -2.77
CA ASN A 234 14.79 -13.21 -1.32
C ASN A 234 15.68 -12.04 -0.87
N CYS A 235 15.07 -10.88 -0.66
CA CYS A 235 15.77 -9.67 -0.23
C CYS A 235 16.36 -9.81 1.18
N LEU A 236 15.66 -10.53 2.07
CA LEU A 236 16.03 -10.70 3.48
C LEU A 236 17.23 -11.61 3.69
N GLN A 237 17.68 -12.33 2.65
CA GLN A 237 18.91 -13.10 2.71
C GLN A 237 20.15 -12.19 2.89
N CYS A 238 20.09 -10.97 2.38
CA CYS A 238 21.22 -10.03 2.41
C CYS A 238 20.88 -8.74 3.16
N HIS A 239 19.65 -8.25 3.04
CA HIS A 239 19.20 -7.02 3.71
C HIS A 239 18.58 -7.35 5.05
N ALA A 240 19.38 -7.23 6.12
CA ALA A 240 18.87 -7.38 7.48
C ALA A 240 17.89 -6.26 7.84
N ARG A 241 16.86 -6.57 8.62
CA ARG A 241 15.93 -5.56 9.16
C ARG A 241 16.66 -4.64 10.14
N SER A 242 16.31 -3.36 10.15
CA SER A 242 16.80 -2.46 11.19
C SER A 242 16.16 -2.84 12.52
N ALA A 243 16.98 -3.17 13.52
CA ALA A 243 16.51 -3.48 14.87
C ALA A 243 15.74 -2.32 15.53
N SER A 244 16.00 -1.07 15.12
CA SER A 244 15.31 0.11 15.64
C SER A 244 13.90 0.32 15.05
N MET A 245 13.62 -0.26 13.88
CA MET A 245 12.36 -0.05 13.13
C MET A 245 11.48 -1.29 13.09
N ASP A 246 12.11 -2.47 13.17
CA ASP A 246 11.46 -3.77 13.31
C ASP A 246 12.02 -4.45 14.56
N PRO A 247 11.65 -4.01 15.77
CA PRO A 247 11.95 -4.81 16.94
C PRO A 247 11.27 -6.17 16.72
N TYR A 248 12.06 -7.25 16.80
CA TYR A 248 11.50 -8.59 16.94
C TYR A 248 10.47 -8.49 18.06
N GLU A 249 9.22 -8.94 17.86
CA GLU A 249 8.35 -9.13 19.01
C GLU A 249 9.15 -9.97 20.01
N PRO A 250 9.44 -9.44 21.21
CA PRO A 250 10.09 -10.27 22.20
C PRO A 250 9.10 -11.41 22.44
N THR A 251 9.51 -12.62 22.08
CA THR A 251 8.76 -13.81 22.48
C THR A 251 8.47 -13.70 23.98
N ILE A 252 7.38 -14.27 24.46
CA ILE A 252 7.10 -14.28 25.92
C ILE A 252 8.35 -14.75 26.71
N ALA A 253 9.18 -15.61 26.13
CA ALA A 253 10.48 -16.01 26.67
C ALA A 253 11.50 -14.85 26.84
N ALA A 254 11.57 -13.88 25.92
CA ALA A 254 12.44 -12.71 26.04
C ALA A 254 11.91 -11.66 27.05
N LEU A 255 10.59 -11.55 27.21
CA LEU A 255 9.99 -10.74 28.29
C LEU A 255 10.16 -11.38 29.68
N LEU A 256 10.26 -12.71 29.75
CA LEU A 256 10.51 -13.48 30.97
C LEU A 256 12.00 -13.72 31.23
N TYR A 257 12.88 -13.43 30.26
CA TYR A 257 14.32 -13.55 30.44
C TYR A 257 14.82 -12.40 31.31
N LYS A 258 15.02 -12.68 32.59
CA LYS A 258 15.74 -11.80 33.51
C LYS A 258 17.23 -12.03 33.29
N PRO A 259 17.97 -11.14 32.61
CA PRO A 259 19.39 -11.38 32.39
C PRO A 259 20.10 -11.48 33.76
N PRO A 260 21.13 -12.34 33.89
CA PRO A 260 21.94 -12.36 35.10
C PRO A 260 22.52 -10.96 35.34
N ALA A 261 22.50 -10.50 36.60
CA ALA A 261 22.83 -9.12 37.00
C ALA A 261 24.19 -8.61 36.48
N ALA A 262 25.09 -9.52 36.08
CA ALA A 262 26.38 -9.21 35.48
C ALA A 262 26.29 -8.50 34.10
N LEU A 263 25.21 -8.70 33.33
CA LEU A 263 25.07 -8.12 31.97
C LEU A 263 24.59 -6.66 31.98
N LEU A 264 23.97 -6.19 33.06
CA LEU A 264 23.52 -4.80 33.20
C LEU A 264 24.68 -3.82 33.45
N GLN A 265 25.86 -4.31 33.83
CA GLN A 265 27.05 -3.48 34.09
C GLN A 265 27.90 -3.21 32.83
N ALA A 266 27.60 -3.86 31.70
CA ALA A 266 28.36 -3.72 30.46
C ALA A 266 27.84 -2.62 29.52
N VAL A 267 26.65 -2.09 29.76
CA VAL A 267 26.12 -0.93 29.03
C VAL A 267 26.57 0.33 29.76
N GLY A 268 27.80 0.76 29.48
CA GLY A 268 28.29 2.07 29.92
C GLY A 268 27.44 3.20 29.32
N PRO A 269 27.42 4.39 29.95
CA PRO A 269 26.72 5.54 29.40
C PRO A 269 27.20 5.86 27.97
N PRO A 270 26.34 6.46 27.12
CA PRO A 270 26.75 6.87 25.79
C PRO A 270 28.00 7.75 25.89
N ARG A 271 29.05 7.39 25.15
CA ARG A 271 30.24 8.25 25.02
C ARG A 271 29.76 9.58 24.47
N THR A 272 29.87 10.63 25.26
CA THR A 272 29.80 12.01 24.75
C THR A 272 30.89 12.15 23.70
N GLU A 273 30.51 12.50 22.48
CA GLU A 273 31.45 12.86 21.43
C GLU A 273 32.31 14.03 21.92
N GLU A 274 33.58 13.75 22.24
CA GLU A 274 34.60 14.78 22.33
C GLU A 274 34.72 15.43 20.95
N SER A 275 34.24 16.66 20.87
CA SER A 275 34.45 17.57 19.75
C SER A 275 35.96 17.66 19.51
N HIS A 276 36.44 16.95 18.49
CA HIS A 276 37.76 17.23 17.92
C HIS A 276 37.63 18.58 17.21
N SER A 277 37.98 19.63 17.94
CA SER A 277 38.37 20.91 17.36
C SER A 277 39.59 20.63 16.48
N ASN A 278 39.40 20.63 15.17
CA ASN A 278 40.51 20.73 14.24
C ASN A 278 41.19 22.08 14.46
N ASP A 279 42.35 22.04 15.11
CA ASP A 279 43.34 23.11 15.10
C ASP A 279 43.72 23.37 13.64
N VAL A 280 43.29 24.52 13.12
CA VAL A 280 43.79 25.09 11.88
C VAL A 280 45.16 25.68 12.21
N GLY A 281 46.21 24.95 11.85
CA GLY A 281 47.58 25.47 11.89
C GLY A 281 47.75 26.57 10.86
N ASP A 282 47.87 27.81 11.33
CA ASP A 282 48.33 28.95 10.54
C ASP A 282 49.83 28.77 10.21
N GLY A 283 50.10 28.26 9.02
CA GLY A 283 51.42 28.31 8.39
C GLY A 283 51.65 29.67 7.74
N ALA A 284 52.09 30.66 8.53
CA ALA A 284 52.55 31.95 8.01
C ALA A 284 54.05 31.91 7.67
N THR A 285 54.32 31.71 6.38
CA THR A 285 55.36 32.33 5.55
C THR A 285 56.57 32.99 6.24
N GLY A 286 57.75 32.39 6.04
CA GLY A 286 59.02 33.12 6.10
C GLY A 286 59.29 33.88 4.79
N THR A 287 59.63 35.16 4.89
CA THR A 287 60.51 35.87 3.93
C THR A 287 61.07 37.16 4.55
N SER A 288 62.39 37.32 4.44
CA SER A 288 63.11 38.59 4.22
C SER A 288 63.19 39.65 5.32
N GLN A 289 64.29 39.66 6.09
CA GLN A 289 65.41 40.63 6.01
C GLN A 289 66.41 40.39 7.14
#